data_AF-A0A2H0P1V0-F1
#
_entry.id   AF-A0A2H0P1V0-F1
#
_cell.length_a   1.000
_cell.length_b   1.000
_cell.length_c   1.000
_cell.angle_alpha   90.00
_cell.angle_beta   90.00
_cell.angle_gamma   90.00
#
_symmetry.space_group_name_H-M   'P 1'
#
loop_
_entity.id
_entity.type
_entity.pdbx_description
1 polymer ?
#
loop_
_entity_poly.entity_id
_entity_poly.type
_entity_poly.pdbx_seq_one_letter_code
_entity_poly.pdbx_strand_id
1 'polypeptide(L)' 'GPQKSQQYFIELAYPVSIRGSYHNIGRFLAAISLEERIFNITGISYPAADALGEMTVTFTLLSYQYKG' A
#
# COMPACT_ATOMS: atom_id res chain seq x y z
N GLY A 1 -8.84 -35.45 5.01
CA GLY A 1 -7.47 -34.94 4.80
C GLY A 1 -7.52 -33.43 4.69
N PRO A 2 -6.44 -32.68 5.02
CA PRO A 2 -6.48 -31.23 4.99
C PRO A 2 -6.68 -30.77 3.55
N GLN A 3 -7.79 -30.09 3.31
CA GLN A 3 -8.13 -29.48 2.04
C GLN A 3 -7.11 -28.35 1.82
N LYS A 4 -6.11 -28.58 0.95
CA LYS A 4 -5.24 -27.49 0.49
C LYS A 4 -6.16 -26.43 -0.10
N SER A 5 -6.28 -25.29 0.57
CA SER A 5 -7.00 -24.14 0.01
C SER A 5 -6.38 -23.83 -1.33
N GLN A 6 -7.15 -24.01 -2.42
CA GLN A 6 -6.70 -23.57 -3.73
C GLN A 6 -6.52 -22.06 -3.64
N GLN A 7 -5.27 -21.61 -3.70
CA GLN A 7 -4.93 -20.21 -3.59
C GLN A 7 -5.13 -19.59 -4.99
N TYR A 8 -6.31 -19.05 -5.24
CA TYR A 8 -6.75 -18.55 -6.56
C TYR A 8 -5.99 -17.30 -7.05
N PHE A 9 -5.20 -16.65 -6.20
CA PHE A 9 -4.52 -15.39 -6.53
C PHE A 9 -3.02 -15.44 -6.21
N ILE A 10 -2.24 -14.73 -7.01
CA ILE A 10 -0.86 -14.31 -6.72
C ILE A 10 -0.95 -12.92 -6.09
N GLU A 11 -0.31 -12.75 -4.94
CA GLU A 11 -0.09 -11.43 -4.35
C GLU A 11 1.21 -10.84 -4.93
N LEU A 12 1.13 -9.61 -5.43
CA LEU A 12 2.26 -8.84 -5.91
C LEU A 12 2.48 -7.68 -4.95
N ALA A 13 3.65 -7.67 -4.29
CA ALA A 13 4.00 -6.69 -3.28
C ALA A 13 4.98 -5.63 -3.84
N TYR A 14 4.60 -4.36 -3.72
CA TYR A 14 5.41 -3.23 -4.13
C TYR A 14 5.78 -2.41 -2.88
N PRO A 15 7.04 -2.47 -2.41
CA PRO A 15 7.50 -1.56 -1.38
C PRO A 15 7.57 -0.14 -1.94
N VAL A 16 6.92 0.80 -1.25
CA VAL A 16 6.80 2.20 -1.67
C VAL A 16 7.40 3.09 -0.58
N SER A 17 8.15 4.10 -1.02
CA SER A 17 8.67 5.19 -0.19
C SER A 17 8.32 6.52 -0.85
N ILE A 18 7.49 7.32 -0.21
CA ILE A 18 7.05 8.63 -0.70
C ILE A 18 7.44 9.72 0.31
N ARG A 19 7.73 10.93 -0.19
CA ARG A 19 7.96 12.10 0.64
C ARG A 19 6.89 13.15 0.35
N GLY A 20 6.31 13.71 1.40
CA GLY A 20 5.29 14.74 1.29
C GLY A 20 4.90 15.29 2.67
N SER A 21 4.16 16.40 2.66
CA SER A 21 3.40 16.82 3.84
C SER A 21 2.35 15.76 4.22
N TYR A 22 1.96 15.74 5.49
CA TYR A 22 0.93 14.83 6.01
C TYR A 22 -0.36 14.88 5.16
N HIS A 23 -0.80 16.07 4.78
CA HIS A 23 -2.01 16.26 3.97
C HIS A 23 -1.87 15.66 2.57
N ASN A 24 -0.75 15.91 1.89
CA ASN A 24 -0.52 15.40 0.53
C ASN A 24 -0.40 13.87 0.52
N ILE A 25 0.24 13.29 1.54
CA ILE A 25 0.31 11.84 1.72
C ILE A 25 -1.09 11.26 1.93
N GLY A 26 -1.90 11.88 2.79
CA GLY A 26 -3.29 11.47 2.98
C GLY A 26 -4.11 11.49 1.69
N ARG A 27 -3.98 12.55 0.88
CA ARG A 27 -4.65 12.63 -0.44
C ARG A 27 -4.20 11.53 -1.38
N PHE A 28 -2.91 11.22 -1.40
CA PHE A 28 -2.36 10.16 -2.24
C PHE A 28 -2.90 8.77 -1.84
N LEU A 29 -2.93 8.45 -0.55
CA LEU A 29 -3.48 7.18 -0.06
C LEU A 29 -4.99 7.05 -0.31
N ALA A 30 -5.72 8.17 -0.18
CA ALA A 30 -7.13 8.23 -0.54
C ALA A 30 -7.35 7.97 -2.04
N ALA A 31 -6.50 8.54 -2.91
CA ALA A 31 -6.56 8.30 -4.34
C ALA A 31 -6.30 6.81 -4.67
N ILE A 32 -5.32 6.16 -4.05
CA ILE A 32 -5.09 4.71 -4.21
C ILE A 32 -6.34 3.91 -3.83
N SER A 33 -7.03 4.31 -2.76
CA SER A 33 -8.22 3.63 -2.26
C SER A 33 -9.45 3.82 -3.15
N LEU A 34 -9.43 4.81 -4.05
CA LEU A 34 -10.48 5.09 -5.03
C LEU A 34 -10.21 4.46 -6.40
N GLU A 35 -9.01 3.92 -6.63
CA GLU A 35 -8.70 3.22 -7.87
C GLU A 35 -9.65 2.02 -8.05
N GLU A 36 -10.14 1.81 -9.28
CA GLU A 36 -10.98 0.65 -9.64
C GLU A 36 -10.14 -0.64 -9.80
N ARG A 37 -9.20 -0.87 -8.86
CA ARG A 37 -8.28 -2.00 -8.81
C ARG A 37 -8.19 -2.52 -7.38
N ILE A 38 -7.89 -3.81 -7.24
CA ILE A 38 -7.73 -4.42 -5.92
C ILE A 38 -6.35 -4.07 -5.37
N PHE A 39 -6.29 -3.00 -4.58
CA PHE A 39 -5.10 -2.56 -3.88
C PHE A 39 -5.29 -2.61 -2.37
N ASN A 40 -4.31 -3.17 -1.66
CA ASN A 40 -4.24 -3.10 -0.20
C ASN A 40 -2.95 -2.41 0.22
N ILE A 41 -3.04 -1.56 1.23
CA ILE A 41 -1.88 -0.88 1.82
C ILE A 41 -1.57 -1.55 3.16
N THR A 42 -0.33 -2.00 3.33
CA THR A 42 0.10 -2.71 4.55
C THR A 42 1.41 -2.14 5.08
N GLY A 43 1.62 -2.31 6.40
CA GLY A 43 2.88 -1.92 7.04
C GLY A 43 3.22 -0.43 6.93
N ILE A 44 2.21 0.44 6.94
CA ILE A 44 2.44 1.88 6.81
C ILE A 44 3.21 2.44 8.01
N SER A 45 4.24 3.22 7.73
CA SER A 45 5.07 3.90 8.73
C SER A 45 5.05 5.40 8.49
N TYR A 46 4.59 6.15 9.50
CA TYR A 46 4.61 7.61 9.53
C TYR A 46 5.70 8.09 10.49
N PRO A 47 6.91 8.39 10.02
CA PRO A 47 7.91 9.01 10.88
C PRO A 47 7.54 10.46 11.20
N ALA A 48 8.26 11.04 12.16
CA ALA A 48 8.15 12.46 12.45
C ALA A 48 8.44 13.30 11.20
N ALA A 49 7.68 14.38 11.02
CA ALA A 49 7.98 15.37 10.01
C ALA A 49 9.28 16.12 10.35
N ASP A 50 9.98 16.55 9.31
CA ASP A 50 11.13 17.44 9.45
C ASP A 50 10.69 18.88 9.78
N ALA A 51 11.67 19.79 9.91
CA ALA A 51 11.41 21.19 10.21
C ALA A 51 10.59 21.93 9.14
N LEU A 52 10.44 21.35 7.95
CA LEU A 52 9.63 21.88 6.84
C LEU A 52 8.22 21.27 6.81
N GLY A 53 7.89 20.36 7.73
CA GLY A 53 6.60 19.67 7.77
C GLY A 53 6.49 18.51 6.79
N GLU A 54 7.61 18.09 6.18
CA GLU A 54 7.67 16.99 5.22
C GLU A 54 8.07 15.69 5.93
N MET A 55 7.48 14.56 5.53
CA MET A 55 7.82 13.25 6.07
C MET A 55 7.99 12.23 4.95
N THR A 56 8.86 11.24 5.18
CA THR A 56 9.03 10.10 4.28
C THR A 56 8.21 8.93 4.79
N VAL A 57 7.08 8.64 4.15
CA VAL A 57 6.21 7.51 4.51
C VAL A 57 6.57 6.29 3.67
N THR A 58 6.68 5.15 4.34
CA THR A 58 6.93 3.86 3.70
C THR A 58 5.78 2.91 3.95
N PHE A 59 5.40 2.13 2.94
CA PHE A 59 4.38 1.09 3.04
C PHE A 59 4.57 0.05 1.93
N THR A 60 3.85 -1.06 2.01
CA THR A 60 3.76 -2.03 0.92
C THR A 60 2.39 -1.95 0.26
N LEU A 61 2.37 -1.67 -1.04
CA LEU A 61 1.18 -1.77 -1.87
C LEU A 61 1.05 -3.21 -2.37
N LEU A 62 -0.06 -3.87 -2.07
CA LEU A 62 -0.36 -5.20 -2.56
C LEU A 62 -1.36 -5.09 -3.70
N SER A 63 -1.15 -5.90 -4.73
CA SER A 63 -2.14 -6.15 -5.79
C SER A 63 -2.30 -7.65 -6.01
N TYR A 64 -3.40 -8.04 -6.63
CA TYR A 64 -3.74 -9.45 -6.81
C TYR A 64 -3.95 -9.78 -8.28
N GLN A 65 -3.35 -10.88 -8.72
CA GLN A 65 -3.54 -11.44 -10.05
C GLN A 65 -4.14 -12.84 -9.93
N TYR A 66 -5.22 -13.11 -10.68
CA TYR A 66 -5.83 -14.43 -10.70
C TYR A 66 -4.87 -15.47 -11.31
N LYS A 67 -4.73 -16.62 -10.62
CA LYS A 67 -4.09 -17.83 -11.14
C LYS A 67 -5.18 -18.62 -11.86
N GLY A 68 -5.06 -18.71 -13.19
CA GLY A 68 -5.93 -19.52 -14.05
C GLY A 68 -6.40 -20.81 -13.42
#